data_AF-A0A2N2HJ10-F1
#
_entry.id   AF-A0A2N2HJ10-F1
#
_cell.length_a   1.000
_cell.length_b   1.000
_cell.length_c   1.000
_cell.angle_alpha   90.00
_cell.angle_beta   90.00
_cell.angle_gamma   90.00
#
_symmetry.space_group_name_H-M   'P 1'
#
loop_
_entity.id
_entity.type
_entity.pdbx_description
1 polymer ?
#
loop_
_entity_poly.entity_id
_entity_poly.type
_entity_poly.pdbx_seq_one_letter_code
_entity_poly.pdbx_strand_id
1 'polypeptide(L)'
;LVDMTLTRVNDGNGRWSLEACEEAIAAAELVAAAGHKPSPELGDNLLAWVQPHWPALWQGNRRSALAVVETVLTSSALHARWQGTEDYDAWKKNLEDLKDRLS
;
A
#
# COMPACT_ATOMS: atom_id res chain seq x y z
N LEU A 1 -3.68 -4.47 -13.07
CA LEU A 1 -2.35 -4.17 -12.50
C LEU A 1 -2.43 -4.15 -10.98
N VAL A 2 -3.19 -3.22 -10.38
CA VAL A 2 -3.42 -3.14 -8.91
C VAL A 2 -3.86 -4.47 -8.30
N ASP A 3 -4.89 -5.10 -8.87
CA ASP A 3 -5.44 -6.37 -8.36
C ASP A 3 -4.37 -7.49 -8.36
N MET A 4 -3.63 -7.63 -9.47
CA MET A 4 -2.54 -8.60 -9.63
C MET A 4 -1.36 -8.34 -8.67
N THR A 5 -1.01 -7.07 -8.42
CA THR A 5 0.04 -6.72 -7.45
C THR A 5 -0.39 -7.09 -6.03
N LEU A 6 -1.65 -6.83 -5.66
CA LEU A 6 -2.16 -7.18 -4.33
C LEU A 6 -2.35 -8.70 -4.14
N THR A 7 -2.60 -9.47 -5.21
CA THR A 7 -2.71 -10.95 -5.14
C THR A 7 -1.38 -11.70 -5.28
N ARG A 8 -0.39 -11.16 -6.00
CA ARG A 8 0.91 -11.82 -6.21
C ARG A 8 1.74 -12.00 -4.94
N VAL A 9 1.46 -11.24 -3.89
CA VAL A 9 2.29 -11.20 -2.69
C VAL A 9 2.05 -12.36 -1.70
N ASN A 10 1.22 -13.33 -2.10
CA ASN A 10 0.91 -14.51 -1.29
C ASN A 10 1.44 -15.81 -1.94
N ASP A 11 2.67 -15.81 -2.45
CA ASP A 11 3.29 -16.92 -3.19
C ASP A 11 3.83 -18.07 -2.30
N GLY A 12 3.41 -18.14 -1.03
CA GLY A 12 3.57 -19.35 -0.21
C GLY A 12 4.97 -19.60 0.38
N ASN A 13 5.95 -18.74 0.14
CA ASN A 13 7.34 -18.90 0.65
C ASN A 13 7.67 -18.06 1.90
N GLY A 14 6.70 -17.30 2.43
CA GLY A 14 6.73 -16.77 3.80
C GLY A 14 7.57 -15.53 4.06
N ARG A 15 8.21 -14.89 3.06
CA ARG A 15 8.82 -13.56 3.21
C ARG A 15 8.63 -12.69 1.97
N TRP A 16 8.01 -11.54 2.15
CA TRP A 16 7.82 -10.53 1.11
C TRP A 16 9.15 -9.87 0.77
N SER A 17 9.54 -9.84 -0.51
CA SER A 17 10.73 -9.12 -0.97
C SER A 17 10.54 -7.60 -0.80
N LEU A 18 11.65 -6.85 -0.78
CA LEU A 18 11.60 -5.39 -0.71
C LEU A 18 10.78 -4.79 -1.87
N GLU A 19 11.08 -5.21 -3.09
CA GLU A 19 10.38 -4.75 -4.31
C GLU A 19 8.87 -5.05 -4.24
N ALA A 20 8.49 -6.25 -3.79
CA ALA A 20 7.08 -6.60 -3.66
C ALA A 20 6.36 -5.76 -2.59
N CYS A 21 7.03 -5.43 -1.48
CA CYS A 21 6.48 -4.52 -0.48
C CYS A 21 6.26 -3.12 -1.07
N GLU A 22 7.24 -2.58 -1.79
CA GLU A 22 7.17 -1.24 -2.40
C GLU A 22 6.05 -1.15 -3.43
N GLU A 23 5.95 -2.14 -4.33
CA GLU A 23 4.85 -2.21 -5.31
C GLU A 23 3.48 -2.30 -4.64
N ALA A 24 3.38 -3.09 -3.56
CA ALA A 24 2.11 -3.30 -2.88
C ALA A 24 1.66 -2.06 -2.08
N ILE A 25 2.60 -1.29 -1.50
CA ILE A 25 2.32 0.02 -0.90
C ILE A 25 1.85 1.01 -1.97
N ALA A 26 2.54 1.08 -3.11
CA ALA A 26 2.13 1.95 -4.21
C ALA A 26 0.73 1.60 -4.74
N ALA A 27 0.41 0.31 -4.88
CA ALA A 27 -0.93 -0.14 -5.24
C ALA A 27 -1.97 0.25 -4.18
N ALA A 28 -1.63 0.13 -2.89
CA ALA A 28 -2.51 0.50 -1.78
C ALA A 28 -2.79 2.02 -1.74
N GLU A 29 -1.81 2.87 -2.10
CA GLU A 29 -2.02 4.32 -2.25
C GLU A 29 -3.07 4.66 -3.31
N LEU A 30 -3.06 3.97 -4.46
CA LEU A 30 -4.06 4.16 -5.50
C LEU A 30 -5.46 3.71 -5.02
N VAL A 31 -5.53 2.68 -4.18
CA VAL A 31 -6.79 2.23 -3.57
C VAL A 31 -7.30 3.24 -2.54
N ALA A 32 -6.42 3.82 -1.71
CA ALA A 32 -6.79 4.88 -0.76
C ALA A 32 -7.28 6.15 -1.49
N ALA A 33 -6.60 6.54 -2.57
CA ALA A 33 -7.05 7.60 -3.45
C ALA A 33 -8.42 7.31 -4.07
N ALA A 34 -8.69 6.04 -4.41
CA ALA A 34 -9.99 5.59 -4.88
C ALA A 34 -11.11 5.66 -3.84
N GLY A 35 -10.76 5.62 -2.55
CA GLY A 35 -11.64 5.91 -1.43
C GLY A 35 -11.81 7.41 -1.12
N HIS A 36 -11.39 8.30 -2.02
CA HIS A 36 -11.37 9.76 -1.83
C HIS A 36 -10.48 10.22 -0.66
N LYS A 37 -9.48 9.42 -0.29
CA LYS A 37 -8.49 9.73 0.75
C LYS A 37 -7.08 9.61 0.17
N PRO A 38 -6.68 10.44 -0.81
CA PRO A 38 -5.33 10.40 -1.35
C PRO A 38 -4.30 10.98 -0.38
N SER A 39 -3.05 10.53 -0.49
CA SER A 39 -1.92 11.22 0.14
C SER A 39 -1.76 12.62 -0.49
N PRO A 40 -1.38 13.65 0.28
CA PRO A 40 -1.05 14.96 -0.27
C PRO A 40 0.16 14.92 -1.23
N GLU A 41 0.99 13.88 -1.16
CA GLU A 41 2.14 13.67 -2.04
C GLU A 41 1.78 12.94 -3.34
N LEU A 42 0.53 12.48 -3.48
CA LEU A 42 0.10 11.78 -4.69
C LEU A 42 -0.09 12.78 -5.84
N GLY A 43 0.71 12.63 -6.90
CA GLY A 43 0.67 13.53 -8.04
C GLY A 43 -0.67 13.55 -8.79
N ASP A 44 -1.02 14.72 -9.33
CA ASP A 44 -2.28 14.97 -10.05
C ASP A 44 -2.50 14.02 -11.24
N ASN A 45 -1.42 13.61 -11.90
CA ASN A 45 -1.46 12.65 -13.01
C ASN A 45 -1.96 11.27 -12.56
N LEU A 46 -1.55 10.82 -11.37
CA LEU A 46 -2.03 9.55 -10.79
C LEU A 46 -3.47 9.68 -10.33
N LEU A 47 -3.85 10.81 -9.71
CA LEU A 47 -5.24 11.08 -9.36
C LEU A 47 -6.17 11.05 -10.57
N ALA A 48 -5.77 11.71 -11.67
CA ALA A 48 -6.51 11.70 -12.93
C ALA A 48 -6.63 10.29 -13.52
N TRP A 49 -5.61 9.45 -13.36
CA TRP A 49 -5.67 8.04 -13.78
C TRP A 49 -6.59 7.20 -12.88
N VAL A 50 -6.59 7.44 -11.57
CA VAL A 50 -7.39 6.67 -10.60
C VAL A 50 -8.89 7.02 -10.69
N GLN A 51 -9.23 8.27 -11.04
CA GLN A 51 -10.59 8.80 -11.05
C GLN A 51 -11.62 7.98 -11.86
N PRO A 52 -11.35 7.56 -13.11
CA PRO A 52 -12.27 6.71 -13.87
C PRO A 52 -12.50 5.32 -13.26
N HIS A 53 -11.61 4.89 -12.37
CA HIS A 53 -11.59 3.54 -11.79
C HIS A 53 -12.00 3.51 -10.31
N TRP A 54 -12.35 4.67 -9.71
CA TRP A 54 -12.63 4.82 -8.28
C TRP A 54 -13.53 3.74 -7.68
N PRO A 55 -14.76 3.50 -8.19
CA PRO A 55 -15.65 2.54 -7.54
C PRO A 55 -15.10 1.11 -7.57
N ALA A 56 -14.51 0.71 -8.71
CA ALA A 56 -13.98 -0.63 -8.90
C ALA A 56 -12.73 -0.88 -8.05
N LEU A 57 -11.81 0.07 -8.00
CA LEU A 57 -10.60 -0.03 -7.19
C LEU A 57 -10.94 -0.12 -5.71
N TRP A 58 -11.78 0.79 -5.21
CA TRP A 58 -12.15 0.81 -3.80
C TRP A 58 -12.90 -0.46 -3.38
N GLN A 59 -14.00 -0.80 -4.06
CA GLN A 59 -14.85 -1.93 -3.65
C GLN A 59 -14.15 -3.28 -3.82
N GLY A 60 -13.34 -3.44 -4.88
CA GLY A 60 -12.66 -4.68 -5.18
C GLY A 60 -11.39 -4.91 -4.35
N ASN A 61 -10.66 -3.84 -4.00
CA ASN A 61 -9.28 -4.00 -3.52
C ASN A 61 -9.03 -3.46 -2.11
N ARG A 62 -9.94 -2.68 -1.50
CA ARG A 62 -9.70 -2.05 -0.18
C ARG A 62 -9.23 -3.05 0.87
N ARG A 63 -9.92 -4.19 1.00
CA ARG A 63 -9.60 -5.20 2.01
C ARG A 63 -8.21 -5.80 1.80
N SER A 64 -7.88 -6.11 0.55
CA SER A 64 -6.57 -6.66 0.17
C SER A 64 -5.46 -5.63 0.40
N ALA A 65 -5.68 -4.38 0.01
CA ALA A 65 -4.76 -3.26 0.25
C ALA A 65 -4.51 -3.05 1.75
N LEU A 66 -5.55 -3.09 2.59
CA LEU A 66 -5.40 -2.98 4.04
C LEU A 66 -4.54 -4.12 4.60
N ALA A 67 -4.85 -5.37 4.26
CA ALA A 67 -4.11 -6.54 4.73
C ALA A 67 -2.63 -6.52 4.30
N VAL A 68 -2.37 -6.02 3.09
CA VAL A 68 -1.02 -5.81 2.54
C VAL A 68 -0.26 -4.79 3.40
N VAL A 69 -0.85 -3.63 3.67
CA VAL A 69 -0.21 -2.58 4.48
C VAL A 69 0.07 -3.07 5.90
N GLU A 70 -0.87 -3.81 6.51
CA GLU A 70 -0.67 -4.46 7.82
C GLU A 70 0.48 -5.46 7.80
N THR A 71 0.59 -6.27 6.74
CA THR A 71 1.68 -7.24 6.58
C THR A 71 3.03 -6.53 6.42
N VAL A 72 3.09 -5.49 5.59
CA VAL A 72 4.30 -4.68 5.44
C VAL A 72 4.71 -4.04 6.76
N LEU A 73 3.75 -3.53 7.54
CA LEU A 73 3.99 -2.88 8.83
C LEU A 73 4.48 -3.82 9.94
N THR A 74 4.25 -5.13 9.83
CA THR A 74 4.46 -6.06 10.95
C THR A 74 5.41 -7.22 10.65
N SER A 75 5.48 -7.68 9.40
CA SER A 75 6.16 -8.93 9.05
C SER A 75 6.65 -8.93 7.59
N SER A 76 7.55 -8.01 7.24
CA SER A 76 8.12 -7.91 5.89
C SER A 76 9.62 -7.62 5.87
N ALA A 77 10.28 -7.89 4.74
CA ALA A 77 11.69 -7.49 4.55
C ALA A 77 11.85 -5.97 4.61
N LEU A 78 10.85 -5.22 4.14
CA LEU A 78 10.85 -3.75 4.19
C LEU A 78 10.78 -3.27 5.64
N HIS A 79 9.93 -3.86 6.47
CA HIS A 79 9.90 -3.56 7.90
C HIS A 79 11.27 -3.75 8.57
N ALA A 80 11.88 -4.93 8.36
CA ALA A 80 13.19 -5.23 8.93
C ALA A 80 14.28 -4.27 8.43
N ARG A 81 14.17 -3.81 7.18
CA ARG A 81 15.11 -2.86 6.57
C ARG A 81 15.04 -1.47 7.21
N TRP A 82 13.85 -1.02 7.61
CA TRP A 82 13.63 0.30 8.23
C TRP A 82 13.86 0.30 9.74
N GLN A 83 13.60 -0.79 10.46
CA GLN A 83 13.73 -0.88 11.94
C GLN A 83 15.09 -0.40 12.50
N GLY A 84 16.18 -0.53 11.74
CA GLY A 84 17.52 -0.13 12.16
C GLY A 84 17.94 1.29 11.72
N THR A 85 17.03 2.06 11.15
CA THR A 85 17.31 3.39 10.57
C THR A 85 16.78 4.51 11.46
N GLU A 86 17.36 5.71 11.36
CA GLU A 86 16.88 6.90 12.08
C GLU A 86 15.47 7.35 11.63
N ASP A 87 15.10 6.99 10.39
CA ASP A 87 13.82 7.34 9.78
C ASP A 87 12.70 6.33 10.06
N TYR A 88 12.95 5.30 10.88
CA TYR A 88 11.98 4.22 11.13
C TYR A 88 10.61 4.75 11.60
N ASP A 89 10.60 5.69 12.54
CA ASP A 89 9.37 6.24 13.09
C ASP A 89 8.59 7.06 12.05
N ALA A 90 9.29 7.80 11.19
CA ALA A 90 8.68 8.55 10.10
C ALA A 90 8.09 7.61 9.04
N TRP A 91 8.85 6.58 8.63
CA TRP A 91 8.37 5.55 7.70
C TRP A 91 7.14 4.82 8.25
N LYS A 92 7.18 4.40 9.52
CA LYS A 92 6.09 3.71 10.18
C LYS A 92 4.83 4.58 10.23
N LYS A 93 4.98 5.85 10.60
CA LYS A 93 3.87 6.81 10.64
C LYS A 93 3.20 6.98 9.28
N ASN A 94 3.98 7.02 8.20
CA ASN A 94 3.43 7.12 6.84
C ASN A 94 2.61 5.89 6.45
N LEU A 95 3.04 4.68 6.84
CA LEU A 95 2.25 3.47 6.59
C LEU A 95 1.03 3.35 7.51
N GLU A 96 1.10 3.85 8.74
CA GLU A 96 -0.06 3.95 9.63
C GLU A 96 -1.12 4.92 9.07
N ASP A 97 -0.70 6.07 8.51
CA ASP A 97 -1.59 6.98 7.78
C ASP A 97 -2.27 6.29 6.59
N LEU A 98 -1.50 5.58 5.75
CA LEU A 98 -2.08 4.83 4.63
C LEU A 98 -3.09 3.78 5.11
N LYS A 99 -2.79 3.06 6.19
CA LYS A 99 -3.70 2.09 6.81
C LYS A 99 -5.01 2.75 7.26
N ASP A 100 -4.93 3.92 7.89
CA ASP A 100 -6.10 4.68 8.33
C ASP A 100 -6.94 5.20 7.15
N ARG A 101 -6.28 5.58 6.04
CA ARG A 101 -6.98 5.96 4.81
C ARG A 101 -7.71 4.79 4.15
N LEU A 102 -7.22 3.56 4.31
CA LEU A 102 -7.84 2.33 3.79
C LEU A 102 -8.95 1.74 4.68
N SER A 103 -9.04 2.21 5.93
CA SER A 103 -10.06 1.79 6.91
C SER A 103 -11.42 2.44 6.62
#